data_AF-Q6Y9A9-F1
#
_entry.id   AF-Q6Y9A9-F1
#
_cell.length_a   1.000
_cell.length_b   1.000
_cell.length_c   1.000
_cell.angle_alpha   90.00
_cell.angle_beta   90.00
_cell.angle_gamma   90.00
#
_symmetry.space_group_name_H-M   'P 1'
#
loop_
_entity.id
_entity.type
_entity.pdbx_description
1 polymer ?
#
loop_
_entity_poly.entity_id
_entity_poly.type
_entity_poly.pdbx_seq_one_letter_code
_entity_poly.pdbx_strand_id
1 'polypeptide(L)'
;MQDLFSKKLILLNYEAKSKDDVIEKMADMLNENGYLSNKENFITDIKKREEISGTGLEEYIAMPHAKGNFVAKHGIAILRVTGEGFDFDASDSKPSRLFFMIAVPANTTGDTHIKTISYLNNIFNNEILRQEIMSTNDISRFLEILLNSNNMNESSSKNFILAVTACPTGIAHTYMAAESLKRAAAELNVELKVETNGSSGIDNPIEEEEIKKAKGIIIAAGKTVNKERFNGKPLIEVGVKDGIHKAKELIQNILDNKAKIYKSKTVKGESKTNKKTGGAYKHLMNGVSFMLPFVVSGGIIIAISFMFGIKAFDPNDPSYNQIADILMQIGGGNALMNYLP
;
A
#
# COMPACT_ATOMS: atom_id res chain seq x y z
N MET A 1 20.37 17.60 13.77
CA MET A 1 20.46 16.47 12.82
C MET A 1 21.39 16.81 11.66
N GLN A 2 21.28 18.01 11.07
CA GLN A 2 22.29 18.52 10.13
C GLN A 2 23.72 18.47 10.70
N ASP A 3 23.90 18.76 11.98
CA ASP A 3 25.23 18.74 12.63
C ASP A 3 25.85 17.34 12.79
N LEU A 4 25.09 16.27 12.55
CA LEU A 4 25.59 14.89 12.65
C LEU A 4 26.26 14.40 11.36
N PHE A 5 25.94 15.01 10.22
CA PHE A 5 26.43 14.61 8.91
C PHE A 5 27.50 15.57 8.42
N SER A 6 28.70 15.06 8.18
CA SER A 6 29.84 15.83 7.69
C SER A 6 30.35 15.26 6.38
N LYS A 7 30.63 16.12 5.39
CA LYS A 7 31.26 15.70 4.11
C LYS A 7 32.57 14.94 4.33
N LYS A 8 33.31 15.25 5.40
CA LYS A 8 34.58 14.59 5.75
C LYS A 8 34.41 13.16 6.26
N LEU A 9 33.19 12.81 6.67
CA LEU A 9 32.82 11.50 7.18
C LEU A 9 32.00 10.70 6.15
N ILE A 10 32.06 11.07 4.87
CA ILE A 10 31.38 10.34 3.79
C ILE A 10 32.42 9.84 2.80
N LEU A 11 32.43 8.52 2.61
CA LEU A 11 33.25 7.85 1.62
C LEU A 11 32.35 7.00 0.71
N LEU A 12 32.11 7.49 -0.49
CA LEU A 12 31.38 6.73 -1.51
C LEU A 12 32.38 5.99 -2.38
N ASN A 13 32.03 4.76 -2.75
CA ASN A 13 32.79 3.90 -3.67
C ASN A 13 34.13 3.41 -3.10
N TYR A 14 34.09 2.86 -1.89
CA TYR A 14 35.25 2.21 -1.27
C TYR A 14 35.40 0.75 -1.74
N GLU A 15 36.60 0.37 -2.16
CA GLU A 15 36.96 -1.02 -2.48
C GLU A 15 37.42 -1.74 -1.21
N ALA A 16 36.46 -2.19 -0.40
CA ALA A 16 36.75 -2.95 0.81
C ALA A 16 37.12 -4.41 0.51
N LYS A 17 38.04 -4.95 1.31
CA LYS A 17 38.54 -6.33 1.24
C LYS A 17 37.80 -7.30 2.17
N SER A 18 37.25 -6.79 3.28
CA SER A 18 36.57 -7.58 4.28
C SER A 18 35.61 -6.73 5.13
N LYS A 19 34.77 -7.40 5.93
CA LYS A 19 33.96 -6.77 6.98
C LYS A 19 34.82 -5.93 7.95
N ASP A 20 35.97 -6.48 8.34
CA ASP A 20 36.91 -5.82 9.24
C ASP A 20 37.54 -4.57 8.60
N ASP A 21 37.86 -4.62 7.30
CA ASP A 21 38.35 -3.45 6.56
C ASP A 21 37.31 -2.32 6.52
N VAL A 22 36.02 -2.64 6.35
CA VAL A 22 34.94 -1.64 6.47
C VAL A 22 34.92 -1.01 7.86
N ILE A 23 34.96 -1.83 8.92
CA ILE A 23 34.91 -1.34 10.30
C ILE A 23 36.13 -0.46 10.61
N GLU A 24 37.33 -0.92 10.26
CA GLU A 24 38.58 -0.19 10.48
C GLU A 24 38.58 1.14 9.71
N LYS A 25 38.17 1.13 8.43
CA LYS A 25 38.15 2.34 7.61
C LYS A 25 37.19 3.40 8.16
N MET A 26 36.01 3.00 8.62
CA MET A 26 35.05 3.92 9.21
C MET A 26 35.51 4.46 10.57
N ALA A 27 36.18 3.62 11.38
CA ALA A 27 36.79 4.05 12.63
C ALA A 27 37.95 5.04 12.40
N ASP A 28 38.75 4.84 11.35
CA ASP A 28 39.78 5.80 10.91
C ASP A 28 39.16 7.15 10.55
N MET A 29 38.09 7.16 9.74
CA MET A 29 37.39 8.39 9.38
C MET A 29 36.93 9.18 10.62
N LEU A 30 36.37 8.49 11.62
CA LEU A 30 35.96 9.11 12.88
C LEU A 30 37.17 9.62 13.70
N ASN A 31 38.23 8.83 13.79
CA ASN A 31 39.43 9.17 14.56
C ASN A 31 40.17 10.38 13.97
N GLU A 32 40.44 10.37 12.66
CA GLU A 32 41.14 11.45 11.94
C GLU A 32 40.41 12.79 12.03
N ASN A 33 39.07 12.77 12.20
CA ASN A 33 38.24 13.96 12.34
C ASN A 33 37.92 14.31 13.82
N GLY A 34 38.59 13.67 14.77
CA GLY A 34 38.53 13.97 16.20
C GLY A 34 37.21 13.58 16.88
N TYR A 35 36.50 12.58 16.36
CA TYR A 35 35.29 12.05 16.99
C TYR A 35 35.58 10.99 18.05
N LEU A 36 36.74 10.33 17.96
CA LEU A 36 37.20 9.31 18.89
C LEU A 36 38.35 9.85 19.75
N SER A 37 38.37 9.44 21.02
CA SER A 37 39.51 9.62 21.93
C SER A 37 40.38 8.35 21.99
N ASN A 38 39.83 7.18 21.61
CA ASN A 38 40.56 5.92 21.50
C ASN A 38 39.93 5.04 20.40
N LYS A 39 40.64 4.84 19.29
CA LYS A 39 40.13 4.09 18.13
C LYS A 39 40.05 2.60 18.41
N GLU A 40 41.05 2.04 19.07
CA GLU A 40 41.19 0.60 19.31
C GLU A 40 40.04 0.06 20.18
N ASN A 41 39.70 0.79 21.24
CA ASN A 41 38.57 0.45 22.11
C ASN A 41 37.23 0.59 21.38
N PHE A 42 37.09 1.60 20.53
CA PHE A 42 35.88 1.79 19.71
C PHE A 42 35.68 0.61 18.75
N ILE A 43 36.74 0.18 18.02
CA ILE A 43 36.68 -0.98 17.12
C ILE A 43 36.34 -2.26 17.91
N THR A 44 36.96 -2.45 19.07
CA THR A 44 36.72 -3.62 19.92
C THR A 44 35.25 -3.72 20.34
N ASP A 45 34.65 -2.61 20.77
CA ASP A 45 33.23 -2.57 21.16
C ASP A 45 32.29 -2.79 19.97
N ILE A 46 32.62 -2.25 18.79
CA ILE A 46 31.86 -2.49 17.55
C ILE A 46 31.87 -3.99 17.22
N LYS A 47 33.05 -4.63 17.17
CA LYS A 47 33.17 -6.06 16.84
C LYS A 47 32.43 -6.93 17.84
N LYS A 48 32.59 -6.65 19.14
CA LYS A 48 31.87 -7.38 20.21
C LYS A 48 30.36 -7.25 20.07
N ARG A 49 29.85 -6.07 19.72
CA ARG A 49 28.41 -5.85 19.50
C ARG A 49 27.91 -6.67 18.31
N GLU A 50 28.66 -6.61 17.21
CA GLU A 50 28.34 -7.28 15.96
C GLU A 50 28.36 -8.81 16.09
N GLU A 51 29.19 -9.37 16.98
CA GLU A 51 29.19 -10.80 17.32
C GLU A 51 27.95 -11.25 18.12
N ILE A 52 27.40 -10.36 18.96
CA ILE A 52 26.22 -10.66 19.79
C ILE A 52 24.94 -10.59 18.95
N SER A 53 24.84 -9.58 18.11
CA SER A 53 23.70 -9.35 17.22
C SER A 53 24.18 -8.51 16.05
N GLY A 54 23.90 -8.99 14.83
CA GLY A 54 24.11 -8.22 13.61
C GLY A 54 23.55 -6.81 13.69
N THR A 55 24.23 -5.88 13.03
CA THR A 55 23.72 -4.52 12.82
C THR A 55 23.24 -4.28 11.39
N GLY A 56 23.09 -5.34 10.62
CA GLY A 56 22.48 -5.37 9.30
C GLY A 56 20.99 -5.03 9.36
N LEU A 57 20.56 -4.21 8.42
CA LEU A 57 19.18 -3.91 8.09
C LEU A 57 18.88 -4.47 6.69
N GLU A 58 17.60 -4.49 6.32
CA GLU A 58 17.18 -4.89 4.98
C GLU A 58 17.77 -3.96 3.91
N GLU A 59 17.78 -4.45 2.67
CA GLU A 59 18.07 -3.65 1.47
C GLU A 59 19.49 -3.08 1.44
N TYR A 60 20.48 -3.90 1.81
CA TYR A 60 21.93 -3.63 1.69
C TYR A 60 22.49 -2.58 2.67
N ILE A 61 21.87 -2.38 3.84
CA ILE A 61 22.25 -1.32 4.78
C ILE A 61 22.70 -1.93 6.10
N ALA A 62 23.74 -1.38 6.73
CA ALA A 62 24.12 -1.73 8.09
C ALA A 62 24.42 -0.49 8.94
N MET A 63 24.22 -0.61 10.25
CA MET A 63 24.41 0.47 11.22
C MET A 63 25.28 0.07 12.42
N PRO A 64 26.58 -0.19 12.22
CA PRO A 64 27.48 -0.48 13.34
C PRO A 64 27.53 0.68 14.32
N HIS A 65 27.44 0.44 15.62
CA HIS A 65 27.40 1.54 16.59
C HIS A 65 27.97 1.17 17.95
N ALA A 66 28.63 2.13 18.59
CA ALA A 66 29.19 1.96 19.92
C ALA A 66 29.00 3.23 20.77
N LYS A 67 28.80 3.01 22.08
CA LYS A 67 28.67 4.06 23.08
C LYS A 67 29.73 3.88 24.15
N GLY A 68 30.55 4.89 24.42
CA GLY A 68 31.60 4.78 25.44
C GLY A 68 32.44 6.03 25.66
N ASN A 69 33.34 5.95 26.64
CA ASN A 69 34.29 7.02 27.00
C ASN A 69 35.39 7.23 25.94
N PHE A 70 35.50 6.30 24.99
CA PHE A 70 36.39 6.34 23.84
C PHE A 70 35.84 7.21 22.68
N VAL A 71 34.64 7.77 22.83
CA VAL A 71 34.04 8.71 21.88
C VAL A 71 34.07 10.12 22.47
N ALA A 72 34.76 11.03 21.78
CA ALA A 72 34.91 12.42 22.21
C ALA A 72 33.66 13.27 21.90
N LYS A 73 33.01 13.03 20.76
CA LYS A 73 31.78 13.71 20.33
C LYS A 73 30.93 12.83 19.43
N HIS A 74 29.64 13.11 19.35
CA HIS A 74 28.73 12.39 18.46
C HIS A 74 29.17 12.49 17.01
N GLY A 75 29.20 11.36 16.30
CA GLY A 75 29.58 11.31 14.89
C GLY A 75 28.93 10.16 14.15
N ILE A 76 28.74 10.34 12.84
CA ILE A 76 28.28 9.30 11.92
C ILE A 76 29.27 9.25 10.77
N ALA A 77 29.99 8.14 10.64
CA ALA A 77 30.75 7.83 9.43
C ALA A 77 29.87 7.06 8.46
N ILE A 78 29.93 7.42 7.19
CA ILE A 78 29.15 6.84 6.10
C ILE A 78 30.10 6.30 5.06
N LEU A 79 29.95 5.02 4.74
CA LEU A 79 30.79 4.34 3.77
C LEU A 79 29.91 3.50 2.85
N ARG A 80 30.12 3.62 1.52
CA ARG A 80 29.48 2.74 0.53
C ARG A 80 30.55 1.98 -0.25
N VAL A 81 30.43 0.66 -0.36
CA VAL A 81 31.39 -0.17 -1.09
C VAL A 81 31.01 -0.38 -2.56
N THR A 82 31.99 -0.62 -3.41
CA THR A 82 31.81 -0.86 -4.86
C THR A 82 31.48 -2.31 -5.24
N GLY A 83 31.61 -3.27 -4.31
CA GLY A 83 31.35 -4.70 -4.52
C GLY A 83 29.99 -5.21 -4.04
N GLU A 84 29.90 -6.53 -3.88
CA GLU A 84 28.68 -7.24 -3.43
C GLU A 84 28.28 -6.89 -1.99
N GLY A 85 29.24 -6.45 -1.16
CA GLY A 85 29.01 -6.10 0.23
C GLY A 85 29.56 -7.15 1.20
N PHE A 86 29.19 -7.02 2.47
CA PHE A 86 29.62 -7.94 3.53
C PHE A 86 28.45 -8.30 4.43
N ASP A 87 28.51 -9.49 5.01
CA ASP A 87 27.47 -9.98 5.92
C ASP A 87 27.54 -9.27 7.28
N PHE A 88 26.47 -8.53 7.58
CA PHE A 88 26.22 -7.87 8.87
C PHE A 88 24.99 -8.46 9.56
N ASP A 89 24.61 -9.70 9.19
CA ASP A 89 23.50 -10.46 9.77
C ASP A 89 22.16 -9.70 9.64
N ALA A 90 21.89 -9.27 8.41
CA ALA A 90 20.63 -8.63 8.01
C ALA A 90 19.49 -9.65 7.93
N SER A 91 18.27 -9.23 8.29
CA SER A 91 17.07 -10.10 8.30
C SER A 91 16.68 -10.66 6.93
N ASP A 92 17.02 -9.96 5.85
CA ASP A 92 16.80 -10.40 4.46
C ASP A 92 17.97 -11.22 3.89
N SER A 93 18.98 -11.51 4.71
CA SER A 93 20.21 -12.23 4.36
C SER A 93 21.00 -11.59 3.20
N LYS A 94 20.75 -10.30 2.88
CA LYS A 94 21.51 -9.60 1.85
C LYS A 94 22.81 -9.03 2.43
N PRO A 95 23.92 -9.09 1.68
CA PRO A 95 25.17 -8.45 2.10
C PRO A 95 24.99 -6.93 2.16
N SER A 96 25.45 -6.29 3.22
CA SER A 96 25.39 -4.83 3.38
C SER A 96 26.41 -4.15 2.49
N ARG A 97 26.00 -3.06 1.83
CA ARG A 97 26.82 -2.26 0.91
C ARG A 97 26.96 -0.81 1.34
N LEU A 98 26.03 -0.31 2.15
CA LEU A 98 26.02 1.05 2.68
C LEU A 98 25.99 1.00 4.21
N PHE A 99 26.96 1.66 4.83
CA PHE A 99 27.23 1.57 6.25
C PHE A 99 27.09 2.93 6.92
N PHE A 100 26.39 2.99 8.06
CA PHE A 100 26.25 4.17 8.91
C PHE A 100 26.82 3.86 10.29
N MET A 101 28.11 4.15 10.50
CA MET A 101 28.79 3.87 11.76
C MET A 101 28.56 5.00 12.75
N ILE A 102 27.90 4.72 13.87
CA ILE A 102 27.47 5.72 14.86
C ILE A 102 28.38 5.67 16.09
N ALA A 103 29.02 6.79 16.40
CA ALA A 103 29.82 6.98 17.61
C ALA A 103 29.08 7.85 18.63
N VAL A 104 28.90 7.32 19.85
CA VAL A 104 28.13 8.00 20.92
C VAL A 104 28.99 8.16 22.19
N PRO A 105 29.19 9.37 22.72
CA PRO A 105 29.82 9.58 24.02
C PRO A 105 29.06 8.89 25.17
N ALA A 106 29.77 8.33 26.16
CA ALA A 106 29.14 7.63 27.29
C ALA A 106 28.17 8.51 28.09
N ASN A 107 28.51 9.78 28.28
CA ASN A 107 27.73 10.78 29.02
C ASN A 107 26.47 11.24 28.29
N THR A 108 26.23 10.76 27.06
CA THR A 108 25.02 11.08 26.31
C THR A 108 23.80 10.52 27.04
N THR A 109 22.98 11.43 27.57
CA THR A 109 21.66 11.14 28.12
C THR A 109 20.58 11.40 27.07
N GLY A 110 19.62 10.49 26.95
CA GLY A 110 18.49 10.60 26.02
C GLY A 110 18.59 9.76 24.74
N ASP A 111 17.48 9.75 24.00
CA ASP A 111 17.25 8.89 22.82
C ASP A 111 17.87 9.43 21.53
N THR A 112 18.86 10.32 21.60
CA THR A 112 19.44 10.98 20.42
C THR A 112 19.95 9.96 19.39
N HIS A 113 20.59 8.89 19.86
CA HIS A 113 21.04 7.79 19.00
C HIS A 113 19.88 7.02 18.38
N ILE A 114 18.82 6.72 19.15
CA ILE A 114 17.60 6.06 18.66
C ILE A 114 16.93 6.93 17.60
N LYS A 115 16.82 8.25 17.84
CA LYS A 115 16.27 9.20 16.87
C LYS A 115 17.06 9.23 15.57
N THR A 116 18.39 9.12 15.62
CA THR A 116 19.24 8.98 14.42
C THR A 116 18.93 7.70 13.66
N ILE A 117 18.83 6.56 14.36
CA ILE A 117 18.49 5.27 13.76
C ILE A 117 17.09 5.31 13.14
N SER A 118 16.08 5.79 13.88
CA SER A 118 14.72 5.93 13.38
C SER A 118 14.61 6.86 12.18
N TYR A 119 15.38 7.95 12.17
CA TYR A 119 15.44 8.88 11.04
C TYR A 119 15.98 8.20 9.77
N LEU A 120 17.12 7.54 9.90
CA LEU A 120 17.75 6.84 8.79
C LEU A 120 16.87 5.69 8.29
N ASN A 121 16.24 4.92 9.19
CA ASN A 121 15.28 3.87 8.81
C ASN A 121 14.08 4.42 8.02
N ASN A 122 13.55 5.59 8.37
CA ASN A 122 12.48 6.23 7.62
C ASN A 122 12.93 6.53 6.17
N ILE A 123 14.13 7.07 6.00
CA ILE A 123 14.71 7.32 4.67
C ILE A 123 14.81 6.03 3.87
N PHE A 124 15.30 4.96 4.49
CA PHE A 124 15.53 3.69 3.79
C PHE A 124 14.27 2.89 3.52
N ASN A 125 13.18 3.12 4.24
CA ASN A 125 11.87 2.55 3.89
C ASN A 125 11.29 3.14 2.59
N ASN A 126 11.75 4.32 2.18
CA ASN A 126 11.36 4.91 0.89
C ASN A 126 12.26 4.34 -0.23
N GLU A 127 11.68 3.49 -1.08
CA GLU A 127 12.41 2.85 -2.18
C GLU A 127 13.07 3.84 -3.14
N ILE A 128 12.40 4.95 -3.47
CA ILE A 128 12.94 5.97 -4.39
C ILE A 128 14.19 6.61 -3.80
N LEU A 129 14.09 7.08 -2.55
CA LEU A 129 15.24 7.70 -1.86
C LEU A 129 16.37 6.70 -1.67
N ARG A 130 16.04 5.44 -1.33
CA ARG A 130 17.03 4.36 -1.19
C ARG A 130 17.78 4.11 -2.49
N GLN A 131 17.07 3.95 -3.62
CA GLN A 131 17.70 3.76 -4.93
C GLN A 131 18.57 4.95 -5.33
N GLU A 132 18.14 6.17 -5.02
CA GLU A 132 18.92 7.38 -5.32
C GLU A 132 20.20 7.46 -4.46
N ILE A 133 20.09 7.21 -3.16
CA ILE A 133 21.23 7.13 -2.23
C ILE A 133 22.22 6.04 -2.66
N MET A 134 21.73 4.91 -3.15
CA MET A 134 22.57 3.78 -3.57
C MET A 134 23.26 3.99 -4.93
N SER A 135 22.72 4.86 -5.79
CA SER A 135 23.26 5.11 -7.13
C SER A 135 24.10 6.37 -7.25
N THR A 136 23.84 7.41 -6.44
CA THR A 136 24.56 8.68 -6.55
C THR A 136 26.03 8.56 -6.15
N ASN A 137 26.93 9.17 -6.91
CA ASN A 137 28.35 9.30 -6.58
C ASN A 137 28.72 10.72 -6.14
N ASP A 138 27.76 11.65 -6.14
CA ASP A 138 27.96 13.02 -5.69
C ASP A 138 27.64 13.12 -4.19
N ILE A 139 28.68 13.41 -3.39
CA ILE A 139 28.57 13.57 -1.93
C ILE A 139 27.59 14.69 -1.55
N SER A 140 27.51 15.76 -2.33
CA SER A 140 26.59 16.87 -2.08
C SER A 140 25.15 16.45 -2.31
N ARG A 141 24.88 15.72 -3.42
CA ARG A 141 23.56 15.15 -3.68
C ARG A 141 23.17 14.11 -2.64
N PHE A 142 24.10 13.24 -2.28
CA PHE A 142 23.90 12.23 -1.23
C PHE A 142 23.49 12.88 0.10
N LEU A 143 24.19 13.94 0.52
CA LEU A 143 23.83 14.71 1.71
C LEU A 143 22.49 15.43 1.57
N GLU A 144 22.20 15.99 0.41
CA GLU A 144 20.92 16.64 0.15
C GLU A 144 19.77 15.68 0.40
N ILE A 145 19.83 14.46 -0.14
CA ILE A 145 18.81 13.43 0.06
C ILE A 145 18.70 13.05 1.54
N LEU A 146 19.85 12.87 2.21
CA LEU A 146 19.88 12.52 3.63
C LEU A 146 19.37 13.62 4.56
N LEU A 147 19.46 14.90 4.19
CA LEU A 147 19.08 16.03 5.05
C LEU A 147 17.69 16.58 4.72
N ASN A 148 17.26 16.46 3.47
CA ASN A 148 15.98 16.96 2.98
C ASN A 148 14.90 15.87 2.90
N SER A 149 15.12 14.69 3.45
CA SER A 149 14.13 13.60 3.43
C SER A 149 12.77 14.00 4.03
N ASN A 150 12.77 14.88 5.05
CA ASN A 150 11.54 15.47 5.61
C ASN A 150 10.83 16.41 4.63
N ASN A 151 11.56 17.13 3.76
CA ASN A 151 11.02 18.03 2.74
C ASN A 151 10.71 17.31 1.40
N MET A 152 11.34 16.17 1.12
CA MET A 152 11.03 15.32 -0.04
C MET A 152 9.76 14.49 0.13
N ASN A 153 9.33 14.30 1.38
CA ASN A 153 7.98 13.81 1.70
C ASN A 153 6.88 14.87 1.45
N GLU A 154 7.22 16.16 1.32
CA GLU A 154 6.26 17.23 1.02
C GLU A 154 6.38 17.82 -0.40
N SER A 155 7.50 17.64 -1.10
CA SER A 155 7.71 18.21 -2.44
C SER A 155 7.71 17.19 -3.60
N SER A 156 7.56 15.90 -3.31
CA SER A 156 6.84 15.02 -4.24
C SER A 156 5.42 14.92 -3.70
N SER A 157 4.50 15.71 -4.26
CA SER A 157 3.08 15.46 -3.99
C SER A 157 2.84 13.99 -4.30
N LYS A 158 2.58 13.17 -3.27
CA LYS A 158 2.11 11.80 -3.47
C LYS A 158 0.92 11.95 -4.41
N ASN A 159 1.08 11.52 -5.67
CA ASN A 159 0.12 11.88 -6.70
C ASN A 159 -1.23 11.34 -6.22
N PHE A 160 -2.17 12.23 -5.95
CA PHE A 160 -3.45 11.82 -5.38
C PHE A 160 -4.37 11.38 -6.52
N ILE A 161 -4.76 10.12 -6.50
CA ILE A 161 -5.65 9.52 -7.50
C ILE A 161 -6.92 9.07 -6.80
N LEU A 162 -8.04 9.24 -7.51
CA LEU A 162 -9.34 8.76 -7.06
C LEU A 162 -9.76 7.57 -7.91
N ALA A 163 -10.38 6.59 -7.30
CA ALA A 163 -10.97 5.47 -8.03
C ALA A 163 -12.42 5.20 -7.63
N VAL A 164 -13.23 4.79 -8.59
CA VAL A 164 -14.60 4.32 -8.36
C VAL A 164 -14.71 2.89 -8.88
N THR A 165 -15.05 1.95 -8.01
CA THR A 165 -15.29 0.55 -8.40
C THR A 165 -16.76 0.19 -8.27
N ALA A 166 -17.30 -0.53 -9.26
CA ALA A 166 -18.73 -0.83 -9.29
C ALA A 166 -19.05 -2.08 -10.11
N CYS A 167 -19.48 -3.17 -9.49
CA CYS A 167 -20.02 -4.36 -10.17
C CYS A 167 -21.54 -4.43 -9.99
N PRO A 168 -22.33 -4.92 -10.98
CA PRO A 168 -23.78 -5.10 -10.85
C PRO A 168 -24.19 -5.93 -9.64
N THR A 169 -23.50 -7.05 -9.40
CA THR A 169 -23.76 -7.92 -8.23
C THR A 169 -23.18 -7.35 -6.95
N GLY A 170 -22.09 -6.60 -7.02
CA GLY A 170 -21.54 -5.86 -5.88
C GLY A 170 -20.92 -6.69 -4.76
N ILE A 171 -20.80 -8.02 -4.91
CA ILE A 171 -20.36 -8.94 -3.85
C ILE A 171 -18.82 -9.08 -3.80
N ALA A 172 -18.19 -9.41 -4.92
CA ALA A 172 -16.74 -9.74 -4.94
C ALA A 172 -15.92 -8.78 -5.81
N HIS A 173 -16.22 -8.70 -7.11
CA HIS A 173 -15.37 -7.98 -8.06
C HIS A 173 -15.23 -6.48 -7.75
N THR A 174 -16.22 -5.84 -7.12
CA THR A 174 -16.12 -4.44 -6.66
C THR A 174 -14.98 -4.25 -5.67
N TYR A 175 -14.90 -5.11 -4.65
CA TYR A 175 -13.90 -5.03 -3.58
C TYR A 175 -12.56 -5.56 -4.06
N MET A 176 -12.53 -6.61 -4.89
CA MET A 176 -11.30 -7.10 -5.51
C MET A 176 -10.63 -6.02 -6.36
N ALA A 177 -11.39 -5.30 -7.20
CA ALA A 177 -10.86 -4.20 -7.99
C ALA A 177 -10.33 -3.08 -7.09
N ALA A 178 -11.03 -2.76 -5.99
CA ALA A 178 -10.61 -1.73 -5.05
C ALA A 178 -9.27 -2.10 -4.38
N GLU A 179 -9.13 -3.35 -3.95
CA GLU A 179 -7.93 -3.82 -3.28
C GLU A 179 -6.74 -3.95 -4.23
N SER A 180 -6.97 -4.44 -5.46
CA SER A 180 -5.97 -4.44 -6.52
C SER A 180 -5.45 -3.04 -6.82
N LEU A 181 -6.33 -2.04 -6.89
CA LEU A 181 -5.94 -0.64 -7.10
C LEU A 181 -5.18 -0.07 -5.89
N LYS A 182 -5.62 -0.32 -4.65
CA LYS A 182 -4.91 0.13 -3.44
C LYS A 182 -3.50 -0.46 -3.35
N ARG A 183 -3.36 -1.75 -3.62
CA ARG A 183 -2.05 -2.42 -3.63
C ARG A 183 -1.14 -1.82 -4.70
N ALA A 184 -1.64 -1.66 -5.93
CA ALA A 184 -0.87 -1.07 -7.01
C ALA A 184 -0.49 0.40 -6.72
N ALA A 185 -1.35 1.16 -6.04
CA ALA A 185 -1.04 2.52 -5.61
C ALA A 185 0.05 2.56 -4.55
N ALA A 186 0.00 1.64 -3.57
CA ALA A 186 1.06 1.49 -2.57
C ALA A 186 2.41 1.15 -3.22
N GLU A 187 2.43 0.20 -4.17
CA GLU A 187 3.62 -0.17 -4.94
C GLU A 187 4.18 1.00 -5.78
N LEU A 188 3.34 1.90 -6.27
CA LEU A 188 3.74 3.06 -7.08
C LEU A 188 3.93 4.34 -6.25
N ASN A 189 3.86 4.24 -4.92
CA ASN A 189 3.93 5.38 -3.99
C ASN A 189 2.92 6.51 -4.32
N VAL A 190 1.70 6.12 -4.70
CA VAL A 190 0.57 7.00 -5.05
C VAL A 190 -0.43 7.00 -3.89
N GLU A 191 -0.99 8.16 -3.57
CA GLU A 191 -2.10 8.22 -2.62
C GLU A 191 -3.40 7.92 -3.37
N LEU A 192 -4.12 6.90 -2.93
CA LEU A 192 -5.34 6.45 -3.61
C LEU A 192 -6.51 6.39 -2.63
N LYS A 193 -7.59 7.09 -2.98
CA LYS A 193 -8.90 6.88 -2.35
C LYS A 193 -9.81 6.12 -3.32
N VAL A 194 -10.42 5.04 -2.85
CA VAL A 194 -11.36 4.23 -3.64
C VAL A 194 -12.76 4.32 -3.05
N GLU A 195 -13.71 4.78 -3.85
CA GLU A 195 -15.15 4.66 -3.59
C GLU A 195 -15.65 3.32 -4.13
N THR A 196 -16.27 2.52 -3.28
CA THR A 196 -16.78 1.19 -3.68
C THR A 196 -18.29 1.20 -3.73
N ASN A 197 -18.86 0.79 -4.86
CA ASN A 197 -20.30 0.72 -5.07
C ASN A 197 -20.77 -0.75 -5.05
N GLY A 198 -20.70 -1.36 -3.87
CA GLY A 198 -21.02 -2.78 -3.61
C GLY A 198 -22.51 -3.06 -3.45
N SER A 199 -22.84 -4.30 -3.06
CA SER A 199 -24.21 -4.72 -2.73
C SER A 199 -24.75 -4.02 -1.48
N SER A 200 -23.85 -3.66 -0.56
CA SER A 200 -24.16 -2.95 0.68
C SER A 200 -24.32 -1.43 0.52
N GLY A 201 -24.22 -0.91 -0.71
CA GLY A 201 -24.29 0.52 -1.00
C GLY A 201 -22.95 1.14 -1.39
N ILE A 202 -22.84 2.46 -1.22
CA ILE A 202 -21.62 3.23 -1.48
C ILE A 202 -20.81 3.27 -0.18
N ASP A 203 -19.55 2.88 -0.27
CA ASP A 203 -18.58 3.01 0.83
C ASP A 203 -17.42 3.91 0.41
N ASN A 204 -16.93 4.68 1.38
CA ASN A 204 -15.88 5.67 1.24
C ASN A 204 -16.14 6.69 0.11
N PRO A 205 -17.25 7.46 0.17
CA PRO A 205 -17.63 8.39 -0.87
C PRO A 205 -16.55 9.43 -1.12
N ILE A 206 -16.38 9.79 -2.38
CA ILE A 206 -15.46 10.84 -2.82
C ILE A 206 -16.12 12.20 -2.69
N GLU A 207 -15.45 13.09 -1.96
CA GLU A 207 -15.87 14.46 -1.70
C GLU A 207 -15.36 15.43 -2.78
N GLU A 208 -16.02 16.58 -2.96
CA GLU A 208 -15.64 17.56 -3.99
C GLU A 208 -14.23 18.13 -3.81
N GLU A 209 -13.81 18.34 -2.55
CA GLU A 209 -12.46 18.84 -2.23
C GLU A 209 -11.37 17.84 -2.64
N GLU A 210 -11.68 16.54 -2.59
CA GLU A 210 -10.77 15.48 -3.01
C GLU A 210 -10.66 15.44 -4.54
N ILE A 211 -11.79 15.64 -5.25
CA ILE A 211 -11.81 15.75 -6.72
C ILE A 211 -10.93 16.91 -7.18
N LYS A 212 -11.00 18.06 -6.50
CA LYS A 212 -10.15 19.23 -6.82
C LYS A 212 -8.66 18.92 -6.68
N LYS A 213 -8.27 18.19 -5.62
CA LYS A 213 -6.87 17.81 -5.36
C LYS A 213 -6.35 16.67 -6.24
N ALA A 214 -7.24 15.82 -6.75
CA ALA A 214 -6.85 14.64 -7.50
C ALA A 214 -6.20 14.99 -8.85
N LYS A 215 -5.09 14.30 -9.16
CA LYS A 215 -4.39 14.34 -10.45
C LYS A 215 -5.19 13.66 -11.56
N GLY A 216 -5.89 12.58 -11.24
CA GLY A 216 -6.73 11.86 -12.18
C GLY A 216 -7.65 10.86 -11.50
N ILE A 217 -8.59 10.33 -12.28
CA ILE A 217 -9.69 9.50 -11.80
C ILE A 217 -9.75 8.21 -12.60
N ILE A 218 -9.87 7.08 -11.90
CA ILE A 218 -10.02 5.75 -12.50
C ILE A 218 -11.42 5.23 -12.19
N ILE A 219 -12.18 4.87 -13.21
CA ILE A 219 -13.47 4.23 -13.08
C ILE A 219 -13.34 2.78 -13.55
N ALA A 220 -13.43 1.84 -12.61
CA ALA A 220 -13.44 0.41 -12.89
C ALA A 220 -14.85 -0.13 -12.61
N ALA A 221 -15.73 -0.02 -13.60
CA ALA A 221 -17.16 -0.24 -13.43
C ALA A 221 -17.77 -1.17 -14.49
N GLY A 222 -18.68 -2.02 -14.05
CA GLY A 222 -19.56 -2.87 -14.87
C GLY A 222 -21.02 -2.42 -14.78
N LYS A 223 -21.30 -1.28 -14.13
CA LYS A 223 -22.59 -0.59 -14.07
C LYS A 223 -22.38 0.92 -14.21
N THR A 224 -23.42 1.66 -14.54
CA THR A 224 -23.35 3.13 -14.66
C THR A 224 -23.02 3.77 -13.31
N VAL A 225 -21.99 4.62 -13.29
CA VAL A 225 -21.59 5.45 -12.14
C VAL A 225 -21.77 6.94 -12.46
N ASN A 226 -21.90 7.78 -11.43
CA ASN A 226 -22.03 9.23 -11.62
C ASN A 226 -20.68 9.84 -12.02
N LYS A 227 -20.55 10.20 -13.30
CA LYS A 227 -19.34 10.78 -13.89
C LYS A 227 -19.35 12.31 -13.93
N GLU A 228 -20.49 12.94 -13.69
CA GLU A 228 -20.67 14.39 -13.87
C GLU A 228 -19.81 15.19 -12.91
N ARG A 229 -19.63 14.68 -11.67
CA ARG A 229 -18.77 15.27 -10.64
C ARG A 229 -17.28 15.32 -11.02
N PHE A 230 -16.87 14.59 -12.05
CA PHE A 230 -15.47 14.48 -12.49
C PHE A 230 -15.16 15.35 -13.72
N ASN A 231 -16.04 16.31 -14.04
CA ASN A 231 -15.86 17.21 -15.18
C ASN A 231 -14.53 18.00 -15.09
N GLY A 232 -13.79 18.03 -16.20
CA GLY A 232 -12.52 18.75 -16.31
C GLY A 232 -11.30 18.00 -15.78
N LYS A 233 -11.45 16.76 -15.28
CA LYS A 233 -10.34 15.96 -14.75
C LYS A 233 -9.90 14.86 -15.74
N PRO A 234 -8.61 14.46 -15.73
CA PRO A 234 -8.15 13.28 -16.46
C PRO A 234 -8.87 12.04 -15.94
N LEU A 235 -9.51 11.29 -16.85
CA LEU A 235 -10.37 10.17 -16.49
C LEU A 235 -10.07 8.95 -17.37
N ILE A 236 -9.92 7.80 -16.72
CA ILE A 236 -9.82 6.48 -17.38
C ILE A 236 -11.04 5.67 -16.95
N GLU A 237 -11.79 5.16 -17.92
CA GLU A 237 -12.96 4.30 -17.68
C GLU A 237 -12.72 2.92 -18.31
N VAL A 238 -12.80 1.89 -17.48
CA VAL A 238 -12.57 0.49 -17.86
C VAL A 238 -13.57 -0.44 -17.15
N GLY A 239 -13.65 -1.68 -17.62
CA GLY A 239 -14.44 -2.71 -16.95
C GLY A 239 -13.84 -3.12 -15.60
N VAL A 240 -14.67 -3.65 -14.70
CA VAL A 240 -14.21 -4.11 -13.36
C VAL A 240 -13.06 -5.13 -13.45
N LYS A 241 -13.07 -6.00 -14.47
CA LYS A 241 -12.00 -6.99 -14.70
C LYS A 241 -10.64 -6.34 -14.95
N ASP A 242 -10.60 -5.27 -15.73
CA ASP A 242 -9.35 -4.52 -15.97
C ASP A 242 -8.89 -3.82 -14.68
N GLY A 243 -9.83 -3.36 -13.83
CA GLY A 243 -9.49 -2.85 -12.50
C GLY A 243 -8.84 -3.88 -11.57
N ILE A 244 -9.09 -5.17 -11.78
CA ILE A 244 -8.46 -6.26 -11.01
C ILE A 244 -7.08 -6.61 -11.61
N HIS A 245 -7.00 -6.82 -12.93
CA HIS A 245 -5.82 -7.39 -13.57
C HIS A 245 -4.81 -6.36 -14.09
N LYS A 246 -5.23 -5.12 -14.33
CA LYS A 246 -4.40 -4.04 -14.93
C LYS A 246 -4.26 -2.83 -14.02
N ALA A 247 -4.48 -2.99 -12.71
CA ALA A 247 -4.45 -1.91 -11.72
C ALA A 247 -3.20 -1.01 -11.82
N LYS A 248 -2.01 -1.62 -11.91
CA LYS A 248 -0.73 -0.91 -12.02
C LYS A 248 -0.63 -0.09 -13.31
N GLU A 249 -1.07 -0.65 -14.43
CA GLU A 249 -1.10 0.02 -15.74
C GLU A 249 -2.04 1.23 -15.72
N LEU A 250 -3.23 1.08 -15.13
CA LEU A 250 -4.22 2.15 -15.03
C LEU A 250 -3.69 3.34 -14.21
N ILE A 251 -3.04 3.06 -13.08
CA ILE A 251 -2.41 4.09 -12.25
C ILE A 251 -1.26 4.75 -13.01
N GLN A 252 -0.39 3.97 -13.66
CA GLN A 252 0.72 4.52 -14.44
C GLN A 252 0.23 5.40 -15.60
N ASN A 253 -0.86 5.04 -16.28
CA ASN A 253 -1.43 5.84 -17.35
C ASN A 253 -1.95 7.21 -16.85
N ILE A 254 -2.43 7.31 -15.61
CA ILE A 254 -2.74 8.60 -14.97
C ILE A 254 -1.45 9.37 -14.66
N LEU A 255 -0.44 8.71 -14.12
CA LEU A 255 0.85 9.34 -13.79
C LEU A 255 1.57 9.90 -15.03
N ASP A 256 1.52 9.17 -16.14
CA ASP A 256 2.09 9.52 -17.44
C ASP A 256 1.26 10.57 -18.22
N ASN A 257 0.15 11.05 -17.65
CA ASN A 257 -0.78 11.98 -18.30
C ASN A 257 -1.38 11.47 -19.62
N LYS A 258 -1.54 10.15 -19.78
CA LYS A 258 -2.15 9.52 -20.98
C LYS A 258 -3.67 9.54 -20.96
N ALA A 259 -4.28 9.91 -19.84
CA ALA A 259 -5.72 9.97 -19.66
C ALA A 259 -6.35 11.18 -20.38
N LYS A 260 -7.50 10.96 -21.02
CA LYS A 260 -8.27 12.03 -21.65
C LYS A 260 -8.99 12.85 -20.60
N ILE A 261 -9.02 14.18 -20.77
CA ILE A 261 -9.81 15.06 -19.91
C ILE A 261 -11.30 14.80 -20.19
N TYR A 262 -12.04 14.41 -19.15
CA TYR A 262 -13.47 14.23 -19.25
C TYR A 262 -14.18 15.58 -19.34
N LYS A 263 -15.03 15.75 -20.36
CA LYS A 263 -15.93 16.90 -20.49
C LYS A 263 -17.37 16.39 -20.39
N SER A 264 -18.09 16.80 -19.35
CA SER A 264 -19.52 16.54 -19.27
C SER A 264 -20.23 17.35 -20.38
N LYS A 265 -21.30 16.79 -20.96
CA LYS A 265 -22.05 17.43 -22.05
C LYS A 265 -23.05 18.51 -21.57
N THR A 266 -22.91 19.02 -20.35
CA THR A 266 -23.94 19.89 -19.76
C THR A 266 -23.54 21.37 -19.82
N VAL A 267 -24.11 22.05 -20.82
CA VAL A 267 -24.21 23.51 -20.93
C VAL A 267 -24.96 24.06 -19.72
N LYS A 268 -24.53 25.23 -19.22
CA LYS A 268 -25.28 26.09 -18.27
C LYS A 268 -26.76 26.16 -18.65
N GLY A 269 -27.65 25.87 -17.70
CA GLY A 269 -29.08 26.11 -17.89
C GLY A 269 -29.94 25.45 -16.82
N GLU A 270 -30.50 26.29 -15.96
CA GLU A 270 -31.66 26.14 -15.09
C GLU A 270 -32.45 24.81 -15.06
N SER A 271 -32.79 24.44 -13.82
CA SER A 271 -33.89 23.58 -13.41
C SER A 271 -35.08 23.58 -14.38
N LYS A 272 -35.28 22.45 -15.08
CA LYS A 272 -36.62 21.92 -15.34
C LYS A 272 -36.62 20.41 -15.13
N THR A 273 -37.45 20.01 -14.18
CA THR A 273 -37.94 18.66 -13.96
C THR A 273 -38.42 18.04 -15.28
N ASN A 274 -37.91 16.85 -15.59
CA ASN A 274 -38.72 15.86 -16.29
C ASN A 274 -38.35 14.44 -15.86
N LYS A 275 -39.36 13.78 -15.29
CA LYS A 275 -39.33 12.42 -14.76
C LYS A 275 -39.66 11.45 -15.91
N LYS A 276 -39.21 10.19 -15.73
CA LYS A 276 -39.55 8.94 -16.46
C LYS A 276 -38.53 8.60 -17.55
N THR A 277 -37.73 7.53 -17.42
CA THR A 277 -38.19 6.13 -17.41
C THR A 277 -37.30 5.14 -16.61
N GLY A 278 -36.49 5.59 -15.66
CA GLY A 278 -35.57 4.69 -14.91
C GLY A 278 -36.03 4.21 -13.51
N GLY A 279 -36.96 4.92 -12.87
CA GLY A 279 -37.27 4.72 -11.44
C GLY A 279 -37.98 3.40 -11.14
N ALA A 280 -39.14 3.15 -11.76
CA ALA A 280 -39.95 1.96 -11.48
C ALA A 280 -39.21 0.65 -11.84
N TYR A 281 -38.52 0.62 -12.98
CA TYR A 281 -37.72 -0.55 -13.38
C TYR A 281 -36.56 -0.79 -12.41
N LYS A 282 -35.88 0.28 -11.95
CA LYS A 282 -34.82 0.16 -10.94
C LYS A 282 -35.35 -0.35 -9.59
N HIS A 283 -36.53 0.10 -9.16
CA HIS A 283 -37.17 -0.42 -7.94
C HIS A 283 -37.59 -1.89 -8.11
N LEU A 284 -38.13 -2.26 -9.27
CA LEU A 284 -38.47 -3.65 -9.58
C LEU A 284 -37.24 -4.55 -9.59
N MET A 285 -36.17 -4.16 -10.29
CA MET A 285 -34.93 -4.93 -10.37
C MET A 285 -34.20 -5.05 -9.03
N ASN A 286 -34.27 -4.01 -8.19
CA ASN A 286 -33.77 -4.08 -6.82
C ASN A 286 -34.58 -5.08 -6.00
N GLY A 287 -35.93 -5.07 -6.11
CA GLY A 287 -36.78 -6.05 -5.44
C GLY A 287 -36.48 -7.50 -5.86
N VAL A 288 -36.32 -7.74 -7.16
CA VAL A 288 -35.94 -9.07 -7.68
C VAL A 288 -34.56 -9.50 -7.16
N SER A 289 -33.59 -8.58 -7.10
CA SER A 289 -32.24 -8.86 -6.60
C SER A 289 -32.22 -9.21 -5.11
N PHE A 290 -33.07 -8.57 -4.29
CA PHE A 290 -33.26 -8.93 -2.88
C PHE A 290 -34.00 -10.26 -2.69
N MET A 291 -34.89 -10.64 -3.61
CA MET A 291 -35.60 -11.94 -3.57
C MET A 291 -34.75 -13.11 -4.11
N LEU A 292 -33.74 -12.84 -4.92
CA LEU A 292 -32.93 -13.88 -5.59
C LEU A 292 -32.31 -14.91 -4.62
N PRO A 293 -31.70 -14.54 -3.48
CA PRO A 293 -31.16 -15.51 -2.55
C PRO A 293 -32.23 -16.47 -2.00
N PHE A 294 -33.44 -15.98 -1.73
CA PHE A 294 -34.54 -16.78 -1.20
C PHE A 294 -35.12 -17.74 -2.25
N VAL A 295 -35.29 -17.28 -3.48
CA VAL A 295 -35.76 -18.12 -4.60
C VAL A 295 -34.76 -19.25 -4.87
N VAL A 296 -33.46 -18.94 -4.87
CA VAL A 296 -32.40 -19.94 -5.05
C VAL A 296 -32.38 -20.94 -3.90
N SER A 297 -32.44 -20.47 -2.64
CA SER A 297 -32.51 -21.35 -1.47
C SER A 297 -33.76 -22.23 -1.47
N GLY A 298 -34.94 -21.69 -1.80
CA GLY A 298 -36.19 -22.45 -1.89
C GLY A 298 -36.13 -23.53 -2.97
N GLY A 299 -35.60 -23.21 -4.15
CA GLY A 299 -35.38 -24.18 -5.23
C GLY A 299 -34.44 -25.32 -4.84
N ILE A 300 -33.39 -25.04 -4.07
CA ILE A 300 -32.48 -26.08 -3.55
C ILE A 300 -33.21 -26.98 -2.54
N ILE A 301 -34.02 -26.41 -1.65
CA ILE A 301 -34.79 -27.19 -0.66
C ILE A 301 -35.82 -28.09 -1.35
N ILE A 302 -36.51 -27.59 -2.40
CA ILE A 302 -37.40 -28.41 -3.24
C ILE A 302 -36.63 -29.54 -3.93
N ALA A 303 -35.44 -29.25 -4.46
CA ALA A 303 -34.61 -30.27 -5.10
C ALA A 303 -34.21 -31.40 -4.13
N ILE A 304 -33.96 -31.06 -2.86
CA ILE A 304 -33.69 -32.05 -1.79
C ILE A 304 -34.94 -32.89 -1.48
N SER A 305 -36.14 -32.31 -1.53
CA SER A 305 -37.39 -33.06 -1.38
C SER A 305 -37.52 -34.18 -2.42
N PHE A 306 -37.13 -33.91 -3.68
CA PHE A 306 -37.18 -34.92 -4.75
C PHE A 306 -36.20 -36.09 -4.59
N MET A 307 -35.20 -35.99 -3.71
CA MET A 307 -34.33 -37.12 -3.40
C MET A 307 -35.08 -38.28 -2.74
N PHE A 308 -36.22 -38.01 -2.10
CA PHE A 308 -37.10 -39.01 -1.48
C PHE A 308 -38.12 -39.60 -2.46
N GLY A 309 -38.17 -39.09 -3.70
CA GLY A 309 -39.12 -39.48 -4.75
C GLY A 309 -39.84 -38.26 -5.33
N ILE A 310 -40.10 -38.28 -6.64
CA ILE A 310 -40.66 -37.12 -7.36
C ILE A 310 -42.07 -36.75 -6.86
N LYS A 311 -42.80 -37.70 -6.26
CA LYS A 311 -44.14 -37.48 -5.66
C LYS A 311 -44.18 -37.70 -4.15
N ALA A 312 -43.04 -37.91 -3.50
CA ALA A 312 -42.97 -38.26 -2.09
C ALA A 312 -43.47 -37.15 -1.14
N PHE A 313 -43.69 -35.94 -1.66
CA PHE A 313 -44.28 -34.83 -0.92
C PHE A 313 -45.82 -34.83 -0.90
N ASP A 314 -46.49 -35.64 -1.73
CA ASP A 314 -47.96 -35.69 -1.80
C ASP A 314 -48.52 -36.70 -0.78
N PRO A 315 -49.34 -36.26 0.20
CA PRO A 315 -49.95 -37.15 1.19
C PRO A 315 -50.82 -38.29 0.62
N ASN A 316 -51.22 -38.20 -0.64
CA ASN A 316 -52.05 -39.20 -1.31
C ASN A 316 -51.24 -40.19 -2.17
N ASP A 317 -49.93 -39.99 -2.30
CA ASP A 317 -49.07 -40.89 -3.08
C ASP A 317 -48.52 -42.03 -2.19
N PRO A 318 -48.44 -43.28 -2.70
CA PRO A 318 -47.87 -44.41 -1.95
C PRO A 318 -46.42 -44.19 -1.50
N SER A 319 -45.69 -43.28 -2.15
CA SER A 319 -44.30 -42.92 -1.82
C SER A 319 -44.17 -41.79 -0.79
N TYR A 320 -45.27 -41.41 -0.13
CA TYR A 320 -45.31 -40.29 0.82
C TYR A 320 -44.24 -40.38 1.91
N ASN A 321 -43.55 -39.26 2.11
CA ASN A 321 -42.55 -39.06 3.13
C ASN A 321 -42.74 -37.69 3.80
N GLN A 322 -42.94 -37.72 5.12
CA GLN A 322 -43.21 -36.51 5.91
C GLN A 322 -42.07 -35.47 5.84
N ILE A 323 -40.80 -35.91 5.69
CA ILE A 323 -39.66 -35.01 5.53
C ILE A 323 -39.70 -34.35 4.15
N ALA A 324 -40.04 -35.11 3.10
CA ALA A 324 -40.17 -34.59 1.75
C ALA A 324 -41.30 -33.55 1.64
N ASP A 325 -42.43 -33.79 2.30
CA ASP A 325 -43.54 -32.84 2.41
C ASP A 325 -43.10 -31.54 3.12
N ILE A 326 -42.47 -31.64 4.31
CA ILE A 326 -41.97 -30.47 5.03
C ILE A 326 -40.97 -29.66 4.18
N LEU A 327 -40.03 -30.33 3.51
CA LEU A 327 -39.08 -29.67 2.63
C LEU A 327 -39.77 -29.00 1.43
N MET A 328 -40.77 -29.64 0.84
CA MET A 328 -41.56 -29.06 -0.25
C MET A 328 -42.35 -27.82 0.23
N GLN A 329 -42.95 -27.88 1.41
CA GLN A 329 -43.68 -26.76 2.00
C GLN A 329 -42.76 -25.57 2.35
N ILE A 330 -41.57 -25.85 2.88
CA ILE A 330 -40.56 -24.84 3.20
C ILE A 330 -40.02 -24.20 1.92
N GLY A 331 -39.63 -25.00 0.92
CA GLY A 331 -39.01 -24.48 -0.30
C GLY A 331 -40.00 -23.84 -1.29
N GLY A 332 -41.27 -24.25 -1.27
CA GLY A 332 -42.32 -23.78 -2.17
C GLY A 332 -43.17 -22.65 -1.59
N GLY A 333 -44.25 -22.99 -0.87
CA GLY A 333 -45.37 -22.08 -0.60
C GLY A 333 -45.23 -21.19 0.65
N ASN A 334 -44.63 -21.70 1.73
CA ASN A 334 -44.67 -20.98 3.02
C ASN A 334 -43.50 -20.01 3.24
N ALA A 335 -42.38 -20.16 2.52
CA ALA A 335 -41.26 -19.22 2.62
C ALA A 335 -41.55 -17.85 1.97
N LEU A 336 -42.39 -17.81 0.94
CA LEU A 336 -42.74 -16.57 0.21
C LEU A 336 -43.94 -15.82 0.84
N MET A 337 -44.89 -16.54 1.47
CA MET A 337 -46.10 -15.96 2.06
C MET A 337 -45.85 -15.15 3.35
N ASN A 338 -44.83 -15.51 4.15
CA ASN A 338 -44.56 -14.85 5.44
C ASN A 338 -43.84 -13.48 5.31
N TYR A 339 -43.58 -13.00 4.10
CA TYR A 339 -42.81 -11.78 3.83
C TYR A 339 -43.53 -10.77 2.92
N LEU A 340 -44.76 -11.05 2.50
CA LEU A 340 -45.66 -10.07 1.90
C LEU A 340 -46.53 -9.48 3.03
N PRO A 341 -46.48 -8.17 3.30
CA PRO A 341 -47.41 -7.53 4.24
C PRO A 341 -48.86 -7.54 3.76
#